data_AF-A0A9W6P1R5-F1
#
_entry.id   AF-A0A9W6P1R5-F1
#
_cell.length_a   1.000
_cell.length_b   1.000
_cell.length_c   1.000
_cell.angle_alpha   90.00
_cell.angle_beta   90.00
_cell.angle_gamma   90.00
#
_symmetry.space_group_name_H-M   'P 1'
#
loop_
_entity.id
_entity.type
_entity.pdbx_description
1 polymer ?
#
loop_
_entity_poly.entity_id
_entity_poly.type
_entity_poly.pdbx_seq_one_letter_code
_entity_poly.pdbx_strand_id
1 'polypeptide(L)'
;MNGLMSTVREITQGGPARASTTWLGSLVGTVAETLRVPFAALEVDGRIVTGVGAWPERVERVPLGYGVETVGALVLPPVRRRDALLLDALVGQLAQAVRAASVAESAVHATRELAGAHVPGGLVAALTAAARALGGAAVEVWPLPALDPAVEAAAYRIAVEALTNAARHAPGAPARVRIRARGDFLDVAVTDGGPGVPAGFTAGTGVHAMRGWAAAVGGVLVVRRGLPGTLVEAMLPLVPAPVVPAQRTPVD
;
A
#
# COMPACT_ATOMS: atom_id res chain seq x y z
N MET A 1 -40.08 9.63 -12.15
CA MET A 1 -39.29 9.71 -10.90
C MET A 1 -38.99 8.32 -10.35
N ASN A 2 -38.52 7.39 -11.19
CA ASN A 2 -38.17 6.02 -10.77
C ASN A 2 -36.71 5.75 -11.13
N GLY A 3 -35.89 5.52 -10.11
CA GLY A 3 -34.48 5.16 -10.22
C GLY A 3 -33.68 5.79 -9.09
N LEU A 4 -32.89 4.98 -8.38
CA LEU A 4 -31.98 5.29 -7.25
C LEU A 4 -32.48 4.91 -5.84
N MET A 5 -32.80 3.63 -5.65
CA MET A 5 -32.55 2.94 -4.37
C MET A 5 -31.64 1.74 -4.65
N SER A 6 -30.46 2.00 -5.21
CA SER A 6 -29.44 0.97 -5.40
C SER A 6 -28.86 0.58 -4.05
N THR A 7 -28.89 -0.72 -3.75
CA THR A 7 -28.25 -1.24 -2.53
C THR A 7 -26.74 -1.25 -2.72
N VAL A 8 -25.94 -1.14 -1.64
CA VAL A 8 -24.47 -1.18 -1.76
C VAL A 8 -23.99 -2.47 -2.44
N ARG A 9 -24.67 -3.60 -2.18
CA ARG A 9 -24.38 -4.89 -2.83
C ARG A 9 -24.51 -4.85 -4.35
N GLU A 10 -25.40 -4.02 -4.90
CA GLU A 10 -25.55 -3.84 -6.35
C GLU A 10 -24.44 -2.93 -6.92
N ILE A 11 -23.94 -1.98 -6.13
CA ILE A 11 -22.88 -1.05 -6.52
C ILE A 11 -21.49 -1.74 -6.54
N THR A 12 -21.29 -2.76 -5.70
CA THR A 12 -19.99 -3.43 -5.50
C THR A 12 -19.66 -4.54 -6.51
N GLN A 13 -20.46 -4.79 -7.55
CA GLN A 13 -20.30 -5.95 -8.45
C GLN A 13 -19.12 -5.89 -9.46
N GLY A 14 -18.22 -4.91 -9.39
CA GLY A 14 -17.11 -4.77 -10.33
C GLY A 14 -15.74 -4.58 -9.66
N GLY A 15 -15.02 -5.66 -9.35
CA GLY A 15 -13.60 -5.60 -8.96
C GLY A 15 -13.04 -6.90 -8.35
N PRO A 16 -11.77 -7.29 -8.62
CA PRO A 16 -11.22 -8.58 -8.20
C PRO A 16 -10.59 -8.52 -6.80
N ALA A 17 -11.14 -9.30 -5.85
CA ALA A 17 -10.49 -10.03 -4.74
C ALA A 17 -11.58 -10.48 -3.75
N ARG A 18 -12.38 -11.49 -4.12
CA ARG A 18 -13.59 -11.88 -3.35
C ARG A 18 -13.33 -12.14 -1.86
N ALA A 19 -12.15 -12.65 -1.49
CA ALA A 19 -11.85 -12.97 -0.09
C ALA A 19 -11.62 -11.73 0.79
N SER A 20 -10.72 -10.81 0.37
CA SER A 20 -10.45 -9.57 1.10
C SER A 20 -11.71 -8.71 1.24
N THR A 21 -12.47 -8.55 0.15
CA THR A 21 -13.71 -7.77 0.12
C THR A 21 -14.78 -8.35 1.04
N THR A 22 -14.86 -9.68 1.17
CA THR A 22 -15.84 -10.36 2.03
C THR A 22 -15.54 -10.12 3.52
N TRP A 23 -14.28 -10.28 3.94
CA TRP A 23 -13.90 -10.04 5.33
C TRP A 23 -13.97 -8.55 5.70
N LEU A 24 -13.49 -7.65 4.82
CA LEU A 24 -13.66 -6.19 5.02
C LEU A 24 -15.14 -5.80 5.10
N GLY A 25 -16.02 -6.45 4.33
CA GLY A 25 -17.47 -6.23 4.41
C GLY A 25 -18.05 -6.62 5.78
N SER A 26 -17.53 -7.70 6.37
CA SER A 26 -17.93 -8.12 7.72
C SER A 26 -17.53 -7.09 8.77
N LEU A 27 -16.30 -6.54 8.67
CA LEU A 27 -15.84 -5.46 9.56
C LEU A 27 -16.70 -4.20 9.42
N VAL A 28 -17.02 -3.79 8.19
CA VAL A 28 -17.92 -2.64 7.94
C VAL A 28 -19.31 -2.89 8.52
N GLY A 29 -19.82 -4.12 8.44
CA GLY A 29 -21.05 -4.54 9.13
C GLY A 29 -20.96 -4.36 10.64
N THR A 30 -19.89 -4.85 11.27
CA THR A 30 -19.64 -4.67 12.71
C THR A 30 -19.58 -3.19 13.11
N VAL A 31 -18.95 -2.34 12.30
CA VAL A 31 -18.93 -0.89 12.52
C VAL A 31 -20.33 -0.30 12.50
N ALA A 32 -21.15 -0.67 11.50
CA ALA A 32 -22.53 -0.19 11.40
C ALA A 32 -23.38 -0.58 12.62
N GLU A 33 -23.28 -1.84 13.04
CA GLU A 33 -23.97 -2.36 14.23
C GLU A 33 -23.53 -1.67 15.52
N THR A 34 -22.22 -1.50 15.69
CA THR A 34 -21.61 -0.88 16.87
C THR A 34 -22.02 0.59 17.01
N LEU A 35 -22.03 1.33 15.90
CA LEU A 35 -22.48 2.73 15.85
C LEU A 35 -24.00 2.87 15.77
N ARG A 36 -24.73 1.75 15.63
CA ARG A 36 -26.19 1.68 15.43
C ARG A 36 -26.66 2.56 14.27
N VAL A 37 -25.91 2.55 13.17
CA VAL A 37 -26.27 3.25 11.93
C VAL A 37 -26.86 2.28 10.90
N PRO A 38 -27.86 2.71 10.12
CA PRO A 38 -28.53 1.83 9.14
C PRO A 38 -27.68 1.53 7.90
N PHE A 39 -26.56 2.23 7.73
CA PHE A 39 -25.69 2.15 6.57
C PHE A 39 -24.25 2.40 6.97
N ALA A 40 -23.33 1.61 6.40
CA ALA A 40 -21.91 1.91 6.37
C ALA A 40 -21.30 1.28 5.11
N ALA A 41 -20.36 1.97 4.48
CA ALA A 41 -19.64 1.47 3.32
C ALA A 41 -18.16 1.87 3.40
N LEU A 42 -17.30 1.07 2.80
CA LEU A 42 -15.90 1.37 2.64
C LEU A 42 -15.65 1.87 1.22
N GLU A 43 -15.01 3.03 1.12
CA GLU A 43 -14.54 3.63 -0.12
C GLU A 43 -13.01 3.52 -0.19
N VAL A 44 -12.48 2.99 -1.29
CA VAL A 44 -11.04 2.93 -1.60
C VAL A 44 -10.87 3.44 -3.03
N ASP A 45 -9.90 4.34 -3.25
CA ASP A 45 -9.64 4.98 -4.54
C ASP A 45 -10.90 5.59 -5.21
N GLY A 46 -11.76 6.20 -4.38
CA GLY A 46 -13.00 6.84 -4.83
C GLY A 46 -14.11 5.86 -5.25
N ARG A 47 -13.95 4.56 -4.97
CA ARG A 47 -14.93 3.52 -5.28
C ARG A 47 -15.40 2.82 -4.02
N ILE A 48 -16.71 2.59 -3.92
CA ILE A 48 -17.27 1.76 -2.87
C ILE A 48 -16.90 0.31 -3.12
N VAL A 49 -16.09 -0.26 -2.23
CA VAL A 49 -15.59 -1.65 -2.37
C VAL A 49 -16.49 -2.65 -1.64
N THR A 50 -17.11 -2.25 -0.53
CA THR A 50 -18.03 -3.09 0.25
C THR A 50 -18.89 -2.23 1.16
N GLY A 51 -20.01 -2.76 1.65
CA GLY A 51 -20.83 -2.09 2.65
C GLY A 51 -22.15 -2.79 2.92
N VAL A 52 -22.90 -2.22 3.85
CA VAL A 52 -24.15 -2.73 4.38
C VAL A 52 -25.23 -1.66 4.36
N GLY A 53 -26.49 -2.10 4.25
CA GLY A 53 -27.65 -1.22 4.25
C GLY A 53 -27.96 -0.58 2.90
N ALA A 54 -29.04 0.21 2.90
CA ALA A 54 -29.46 1.02 1.76
C ALA A 54 -28.82 2.40 1.83
N TRP A 55 -28.48 2.98 0.67
CA TRP A 55 -27.86 4.29 0.59
C TRP A 55 -28.78 5.38 1.19
N PRO A 56 -28.32 6.17 2.18
CA PRO A 56 -29.14 7.20 2.82
C PRO A 56 -29.08 8.53 2.04
N GLU A 57 -30.02 9.44 2.31
CA GLU A 57 -30.04 10.78 1.68
C GLU A 57 -28.79 11.61 1.99
N ARG A 58 -28.23 11.45 3.19
CA ARG A 58 -27.03 12.15 3.63
C ARG A 58 -25.99 11.16 4.14
N VAL A 59 -24.79 11.28 3.58
CA VAL A 59 -23.59 10.55 4.01
C VAL A 59 -22.46 11.52 4.34
N GLU A 60 -21.59 11.10 5.23
CA GLU A 60 -20.31 11.72 5.54
C GLU A 60 -19.20 10.72 5.21
N ARG A 61 -18.06 11.24 4.75
CA ARG A 61 -16.85 10.46 4.46
C ARG A 61 -15.84 10.74 5.54
N VAL A 62 -15.58 9.74 6.37
CA VAL A 62 -14.60 9.81 7.44
C VAL A 62 -13.29 9.20 6.91
N PRO A 63 -12.21 9.98 6.76
CA PRO A 63 -10.94 9.47 6.25
C PRO A 63 -10.37 8.36 7.12
N LEU A 64 -9.89 7.30 6.49
CA LEU A 64 -9.17 6.21 7.15
C LEU A 64 -7.68 6.54 7.15
N GLY A 65 -7.22 7.20 8.21
CA GLY A 65 -5.81 7.57 8.38
C GLY A 65 -4.95 6.42 8.93
N TYR A 66 -3.81 6.16 8.30
CA TYR A 66 -2.77 5.25 8.80
C TYR A 66 -1.43 5.98 8.82
N GLY A 67 -1.01 6.44 10.01
CA GLY A 67 0.16 7.30 10.14
C GLY A 67 -0.03 8.63 9.39
N VAL A 68 0.81 8.89 8.39
CA VAL A 68 0.74 10.09 7.54
C VAL A 68 -0.02 9.88 6.22
N GLU A 69 -0.63 8.70 6.03
CA GLU A 69 -1.31 8.30 4.80
C GLU A 69 -2.82 8.16 5.01
N THR A 70 -3.61 8.41 3.96
CA THR A 70 -5.03 8.07 3.90
C THR A 70 -5.21 6.83 3.03
N VAL A 71 -5.78 5.76 3.59
CA VAL A 71 -5.93 4.46 2.90
C VAL A 71 -7.34 4.20 2.36
N GLY A 72 -8.27 5.12 2.60
CA GLY A 72 -9.65 5.05 2.16
C GLY A 72 -10.55 5.98 2.97
N ALA A 73 -11.85 5.78 2.86
CA ALA A 73 -12.85 6.46 3.69
C ALA A 73 -13.94 5.50 4.16
N LEU A 74 -14.38 5.65 5.40
CA LEU A 74 -15.62 5.07 5.87
C LEU A 74 -16.76 6.04 5.51
N VAL A 75 -17.75 5.54 4.79
CA VAL A 75 -18.92 6.28 4.34
C VAL A 75 -20.11 5.87 5.19
N LEU A 76 -20.71 6.79 5.92
CA LEU A 76 -21.83 6.51 6.83
C LEU A 76 -22.70 7.76 7.04
N PRO A 77 -23.93 7.64 7.58
CA PRO A 77 -24.71 8.81 8.00
C PRO A 77 -23.99 9.59 9.12
N PRO A 78 -24.37 10.85 9.37
CA PRO A 78 -23.84 11.63 10.48
C PRO A 78 -24.00 10.89 11.82
N VAL A 79 -22.90 10.70 12.53
CA VAL A 79 -22.86 10.01 13.83
C VAL A 79 -23.18 10.99 14.96
N ARG A 80 -23.82 10.51 16.03
CA ARG A 80 -24.12 11.33 17.20
C ARG A 80 -22.82 11.75 17.89
N ARG A 81 -22.73 12.99 18.37
CA ARG A 81 -21.52 13.52 19.04
C ARG A 81 -20.97 12.63 20.17
N ARG A 82 -21.85 11.96 20.92
CA ARG A 82 -21.45 11.06 22.02
C ARG A 82 -20.70 9.80 21.55
N ASP A 83 -20.87 9.41 20.29
CA ASP A 83 -20.26 8.20 19.70
C ASP A 83 -18.96 8.54 18.94
N ALA A 84 -18.49 9.80 19.01
CA ALA A 84 -17.32 10.27 18.26
C ALA A 84 -16.01 9.57 18.64
N LEU A 85 -15.78 9.29 19.94
CA LEU A 85 -14.59 8.56 20.38
C LEU A 85 -14.59 7.10 19.89
N LEU A 86 -15.77 6.47 19.87
CA LEU A 86 -15.94 5.12 19.35
C LEU A 86 -15.72 5.08 17.84
N LEU A 87 -16.24 6.07 17.11
CA LEU A 87 -16.00 6.22 15.68
C LEU A 87 -14.49 6.34 15.38
N ASP A 88 -13.76 7.18 16.12
CA ASP A 88 -12.32 7.36 15.92
C ASP A 88 -11.54 6.05 16.13
N ALA A 89 -11.85 5.29 17.19
CA ALA A 89 -11.24 3.99 17.45
C ALA A 89 -11.54 2.96 16.34
N LEU A 90 -12.79 2.89 15.87
CA LEU A 90 -13.20 1.99 14.78
C LEU A 90 -12.54 2.38 13.44
N VAL A 91 -12.41 3.67 13.18
CA VAL A 91 -11.72 4.21 12.00
C VAL A 91 -10.25 3.80 12.00
N GLY A 92 -9.55 3.89 13.13
CA GLY A 92 -8.16 3.44 13.25
C GLY A 92 -7.99 1.96 12.96
N GLN A 93 -8.88 1.11 13.50
CA GLN A 93 -8.87 -0.34 13.25
C GLN A 93 -9.17 -0.67 11.78
N LEU A 94 -10.16 0.00 11.19
CA LEU A 94 -10.52 -0.21 9.79
C LEU A 94 -9.40 0.25 8.86
N ALA A 95 -8.74 1.37 9.16
CA ALA A 95 -7.58 1.85 8.40
C ALA A 95 -6.45 0.81 8.39
N GLN A 96 -6.14 0.22 9.54
CA GLN A 96 -5.14 -0.85 9.62
C GLN A 96 -5.53 -2.09 8.78
N ALA A 97 -6.80 -2.51 8.84
CA ALA A 97 -7.30 -3.65 8.09
C ALA A 97 -7.25 -3.42 6.56
N VAL A 98 -7.70 -2.24 6.10
CA VAL A 98 -7.66 -1.85 4.68
C VAL A 98 -6.24 -1.79 4.17
N ARG A 99 -5.32 -1.22 4.97
CA ARG A 99 -3.91 -1.17 4.63
C ARG A 99 -3.30 -2.56 4.49
N ALA A 100 -3.59 -3.47 5.42
CA ALA A 100 -3.08 -4.84 5.38
C ALA A 100 -3.59 -5.60 4.14
N ALA A 101 -4.89 -5.47 3.83
CA ALA A 101 -5.50 -6.10 2.65
C ALA A 101 -4.85 -5.61 1.34
N SER A 102 -4.67 -4.30 1.19
CA SER A 102 -4.03 -3.70 0.01
C SER A 102 -2.59 -4.20 -0.21
N VAL A 103 -1.82 -4.33 0.88
CA VAL A 103 -0.45 -4.89 0.81
C VAL A 103 -0.48 -6.36 0.40
N ALA A 104 -1.37 -7.16 0.99
CA ALA A 104 -1.50 -8.57 0.67
C ALA A 104 -1.88 -8.80 -0.80
N GLU A 105 -2.84 -8.04 -1.34
CA GLU A 105 -3.23 -8.11 -2.74
C GLU A 105 -2.08 -7.73 -3.67
N SER A 106 -1.39 -6.64 -3.36
CA SER A 106 -0.20 -6.20 -4.12
C SER A 106 0.91 -7.25 -4.08
N ALA A 107 1.09 -7.94 -2.95
CA ALA A 107 2.09 -9.00 -2.79
C ALA A 107 1.80 -10.22 -3.67
N VAL A 108 0.53 -10.62 -3.81
CA VAL A 108 0.13 -11.74 -4.69
C VAL A 108 0.47 -11.42 -6.15
N HIS A 109 0.21 -10.19 -6.61
CA HIS A 109 0.58 -9.76 -7.95
C HIS A 109 2.10 -9.72 -8.13
N ALA A 110 2.80 -9.11 -7.18
CA ALA A 110 4.25 -8.99 -7.18
C ALA A 110 4.98 -10.35 -7.17
N THR A 111 4.47 -11.35 -6.45
CA THR A 111 5.09 -12.68 -6.40
C THR A 111 5.22 -13.28 -7.81
N ARG A 112 4.19 -13.11 -8.66
CA ARG A 112 4.24 -13.58 -10.05
C ARG A 112 5.20 -12.78 -10.91
N GLU A 113 5.32 -11.47 -10.67
CA GLU A 113 6.24 -10.61 -11.40
C GLU A 113 7.71 -10.85 -11.05
N LEU A 114 7.98 -11.24 -9.80
CA LEU A 114 9.33 -11.51 -9.32
C LEU A 114 9.77 -12.96 -9.60
N ALA A 115 8.83 -13.87 -9.83
CA ALA A 115 9.14 -15.25 -10.19
C ALA A 115 9.95 -15.31 -11.49
N GLY A 116 11.20 -15.77 -11.40
CA GLY A 116 12.12 -15.86 -12.54
C GLY A 116 12.64 -14.51 -13.03
N ALA A 117 12.45 -13.43 -12.28
CA ALA A 117 13.01 -12.14 -12.61
C ALA A 117 14.56 -12.20 -12.54
N HIS A 118 15.20 -11.70 -13.59
CA HIS A 118 16.64 -11.55 -13.66
C HIS A 118 16.99 -10.07 -13.79
N VAL A 119 17.92 -9.58 -12.96
CA VAL A 119 18.44 -8.22 -13.04
C VAL A 119 19.73 -8.25 -13.88
N PRO A 120 19.72 -7.75 -15.13
CA PRO A 120 20.87 -7.86 -16.01
C PRO A 120 22.10 -7.15 -15.43
N GLY A 121 23.23 -7.87 -15.32
CA GLY A 121 24.46 -7.34 -14.73
C GLY A 121 24.43 -7.16 -13.22
N GLY A 122 23.39 -7.67 -12.54
CA GLY A 122 23.19 -7.55 -11.11
C GLY A 122 22.67 -6.18 -10.65
N LEU A 123 22.25 -6.11 -9.39
CA LEU A 123 21.57 -4.96 -8.79
C LEU A 123 22.30 -3.63 -9.00
N VAL A 124 23.60 -3.62 -8.74
CA VAL A 124 24.41 -2.39 -8.76
C VAL A 124 24.47 -1.82 -10.17
N ALA A 125 24.82 -2.64 -11.16
CA ALA A 125 24.92 -2.18 -12.55
C ALA A 125 23.58 -1.68 -13.07
N ALA A 126 22.50 -2.43 -12.82
CA ALA A 126 21.16 -2.07 -13.25
C ALA A 126 20.67 -0.77 -12.59
N LEU A 127 20.94 -0.56 -11.30
CA LEU A 127 20.56 0.68 -10.60
C LEU A 127 21.40 1.87 -11.01
N THR A 128 22.70 1.71 -11.23
CA THR A 128 23.53 2.78 -11.79
C THR A 128 23.02 3.21 -13.16
N ALA A 129 22.61 2.26 -14.01
CA ALA A 129 22.02 2.56 -15.32
C ALA A 129 20.67 3.29 -15.19
N ALA A 130 19.77 2.79 -14.35
CA ALA A 130 18.46 3.40 -14.12
C ALA A 130 18.57 4.81 -13.52
N ALA A 131 19.45 5.00 -12.53
CA ALA A 131 19.69 6.30 -11.91
C ALA A 131 20.17 7.36 -12.90
N ARG A 132 21.03 6.98 -13.86
CA ARG A 132 21.45 7.86 -14.96
C ARG A 132 20.29 8.23 -15.87
N ALA A 133 19.46 7.25 -16.25
CA ALA A 133 18.31 7.47 -17.13
C ALA A 133 17.22 8.35 -16.48
N LEU A 134 17.09 8.30 -15.15
CA LEU A 134 16.04 8.97 -14.37
C LEU A 134 16.49 10.28 -13.71
N GLY A 135 17.45 11.00 -14.31
CA GLY A 135 17.86 12.33 -13.85
C GLY A 135 19.14 12.38 -13.00
N GLY A 136 19.94 11.31 -13.00
CA GLY A 136 21.28 11.30 -12.44
C GLY A 136 21.35 11.16 -10.92
N ALA A 137 20.48 10.34 -10.33
CA ALA A 137 20.52 10.08 -8.88
C ALA A 137 21.88 9.52 -8.43
N ALA A 138 22.37 9.95 -7.27
CA ALA A 138 23.57 9.39 -6.68
C ALA A 138 23.29 7.97 -6.19
N VAL A 139 24.13 7.00 -6.55
CA VAL A 139 23.97 5.60 -6.13
C VAL A 139 25.11 5.22 -5.19
N GLU A 140 24.76 4.89 -3.95
CA GLU A 140 25.69 4.45 -2.92
C GLU A 140 25.39 3.00 -2.54
N VAL A 141 26.36 2.12 -2.77
CA VAL A 141 26.22 0.70 -2.47
C VAL A 141 27.37 0.29 -1.56
N TRP A 142 27.02 -0.23 -0.38
CA TRP A 142 27.97 -0.89 0.51
C TRP A 142 28.22 -2.33 0.02
N PRO A 143 29.29 -3.00 0.48
CA PRO A 143 29.49 -4.42 0.18
C PRO A 143 28.23 -5.25 0.48
N LEU A 144 27.78 -6.02 -0.50
CA LEU A 144 26.60 -6.87 -0.41
C LEU A 144 27.00 -8.35 -0.43
N PRO A 145 26.30 -9.23 0.31
CA PRO A 145 26.41 -10.66 0.11
C PRO A 145 25.79 -11.06 -1.24
N ALA A 146 25.91 -12.33 -1.60
CA ALA A 146 25.09 -12.89 -2.68
C ALA A 146 23.61 -12.73 -2.31
N LEU A 147 22.82 -12.18 -3.23
CA LEU A 147 21.39 -11.94 -3.03
C LEU A 147 20.59 -13.05 -3.71
N ASP A 148 19.47 -13.44 -3.08
CA ASP A 148 18.45 -14.22 -3.77
C ASP A 148 17.90 -13.41 -4.97
N PRO A 149 17.70 -14.03 -6.15
CA PRO A 149 17.21 -13.33 -7.33
C PRO A 149 15.90 -12.57 -7.12
N ALA A 150 14.99 -13.08 -6.30
CA ALA A 150 13.72 -12.41 -6.01
C ALA A 150 13.95 -11.14 -5.16
N VAL A 151 14.87 -11.19 -4.19
CA VAL A 151 15.26 -10.03 -3.37
C VAL A 151 15.95 -8.99 -4.23
N GLU A 152 16.83 -9.42 -5.13
CA GLU A 152 17.52 -8.56 -6.09
C GLU A 152 16.52 -7.83 -7.00
N ALA A 153 15.58 -8.56 -7.59
CA ALA A 153 14.55 -8.01 -8.45
C ALA A 153 13.59 -7.07 -7.70
N ALA A 154 13.21 -7.40 -6.46
CA ALA A 154 12.40 -6.53 -5.61
C ALA A 154 13.13 -5.22 -5.29
N ALA A 155 14.39 -5.29 -4.87
CA ALA A 155 15.22 -4.13 -4.58
C ALA A 155 15.36 -3.22 -5.80
N TYR A 156 15.64 -3.81 -6.97
CA TYR A 156 15.75 -3.08 -8.23
C TYR A 156 14.45 -2.34 -8.57
N ARG A 157 13.32 -3.05 -8.60
CA ARG A 157 12.01 -2.47 -8.96
C ARG A 157 11.55 -1.40 -7.98
N ILE A 158 11.73 -1.62 -6.68
CA ILE A 158 11.43 -0.63 -5.64
C ILE A 158 12.23 0.65 -5.89
N ALA A 159 13.54 0.54 -6.11
CA ALA A 159 14.38 1.72 -6.33
C ALA A 159 14.04 2.43 -7.65
N VAL A 160 13.75 1.71 -8.73
CA VAL A 160 13.35 2.29 -10.02
C VAL A 160 12.01 3.04 -9.90
N GLU A 161 11.01 2.45 -9.26
CA GLU A 161 9.71 3.10 -9.07
C GLU A 161 9.84 4.32 -8.14
N ALA A 162 10.64 4.22 -7.07
CA ALA A 162 10.92 5.36 -6.20
C ALA A 162 11.62 6.51 -6.94
N LEU A 163 12.61 6.21 -7.78
CA LEU A 163 13.28 7.19 -8.63
C LEU A 163 12.34 7.80 -9.67
N THR A 164 11.45 7.00 -10.26
CA THR A 164 10.42 7.47 -11.20
C THR A 164 9.46 8.44 -10.50
N ASN A 165 9.05 8.12 -9.28
CA ASN A 165 8.22 8.99 -8.46
C ASN A 165 8.95 10.28 -8.06
N ALA A 166 10.23 10.21 -7.72
CA ALA A 166 11.05 11.40 -7.47
C ALA A 166 11.15 12.29 -8.72
N ALA A 167 11.42 11.72 -9.89
CA ALA A 167 11.47 12.47 -11.16
C ALA A 167 10.12 13.13 -11.51
N ARG A 168 9.00 12.47 -11.19
CA ARG A 168 7.64 12.99 -11.43
C ARG A 168 7.23 14.08 -10.44
N HIS A 169 7.50 13.89 -9.15
CA HIS A 169 6.95 14.71 -8.07
C HIS A 169 7.94 15.73 -7.50
N ALA A 170 9.23 15.57 -7.76
CA ALA A 170 10.31 16.46 -7.37
C ALA A 170 11.23 16.77 -8.58
N PRO A 171 10.67 17.26 -9.71
CA PRO A 171 11.47 17.48 -10.92
C PRO A 171 12.62 18.46 -10.65
N GLY A 172 13.83 18.06 -11.03
CA GLY A 172 15.06 18.85 -10.82
C GLY A 172 15.65 18.77 -9.41
N ALA A 173 14.98 18.14 -8.45
CA ALA A 173 15.55 17.93 -7.12
C ALA A 173 16.59 16.79 -7.15
N PRO A 174 17.68 16.88 -6.38
CA PRO A 174 18.65 15.79 -6.30
C PRO A 174 18.01 14.56 -5.65
N ALA A 175 18.30 13.38 -6.18
CA ALA A 175 17.89 12.10 -5.61
C ALA A 175 19.11 11.22 -5.28
N ARG A 176 18.95 10.32 -4.32
CA ARG A 176 19.97 9.37 -3.88
C ARG A 176 19.34 8.00 -3.65
N VAL A 177 20.02 6.96 -4.13
CA VAL A 177 19.75 5.55 -3.79
C VAL A 177 20.87 5.06 -2.90
N ARG A 178 20.51 4.45 -1.78
CA ARG A 178 21.42 3.82 -0.84
C ARG A 178 21.05 2.36 -0.67
N ILE A 179 22.03 1.47 -0.79
CA ILE A 179 21.85 0.02 -0.61
C ILE A 179 22.91 -0.51 0.33
N ARG A 180 22.49 -1.22 1.38
CA ARG A 180 23.41 -1.87 2.32
C ARG A 180 22.78 -3.11 2.93
N ALA A 181 23.60 -4.11 3.22
CA ALA A 181 23.20 -5.19 4.12
C ALA A 181 23.28 -4.71 5.59
N ARG A 182 22.28 -5.06 6.39
CA ARG A 182 22.17 -4.79 7.83
C ARG A 182 21.65 -6.04 8.53
N GLY A 183 22.56 -6.82 9.10
CA GLY A 183 22.23 -8.16 9.60
C GLY A 183 21.67 -9.01 8.46
N ASP A 184 20.50 -9.60 8.68
CA ASP A 184 19.83 -10.47 7.71
C ASP A 184 18.94 -9.73 6.70
N PHE A 185 19.07 -8.40 6.61
CA PHE A 185 18.23 -7.57 5.75
C PHE A 185 19.06 -6.73 4.77
N LEU A 186 18.54 -6.59 3.55
CA LEU A 186 18.91 -5.56 2.59
C LEU A 186 18.08 -4.30 2.87
N ASP A 187 18.76 -3.22 3.26
CA ASP A 187 18.20 -1.87 3.41
C ASP A 187 18.38 -1.13 2.08
N VAL A 188 17.25 -0.86 1.42
CA VAL A 188 17.15 -0.05 0.20
C VAL A 188 16.47 1.26 0.55
N ALA A 189 17.16 2.37 0.42
CA ALA A 189 16.62 3.69 0.68
C ALA A 189 16.76 4.60 -0.54
N VAL A 190 15.67 5.26 -0.91
CA VAL A 190 15.64 6.29 -1.94
C VAL A 190 15.16 7.59 -1.33
N THR A 191 15.95 8.64 -1.47
CA THR A 191 15.62 9.99 -1.01
C THR A 191 15.64 10.98 -2.15
N ASP A 192 14.71 11.94 -2.15
CA ASP A 192 14.76 13.11 -3.03
C ASP A 192 14.87 14.42 -2.21
N GLY A 193 15.26 15.51 -2.87
CA GLY A 193 15.33 16.85 -2.27
C GLY A 193 14.09 17.72 -2.49
N GLY A 194 12.96 17.12 -2.86
CA GLY A 194 11.73 17.81 -3.25
C GLY A 194 10.87 18.32 -2.09
N PRO A 195 9.58 18.59 -2.34
CA PRO A 195 8.65 19.06 -1.31
C PRO A 195 8.30 18.00 -0.25
N GLY A 196 8.50 16.73 -0.61
CA GLY A 196 8.14 15.56 0.20
C GLY A 196 6.67 15.18 0.08
N VAL A 197 6.32 14.04 0.66
CA VAL A 197 4.92 13.61 0.77
C VAL A 197 4.16 14.49 1.77
N PRO A 198 2.98 15.03 1.41
CA PRO A 198 2.16 15.79 2.34
C PRO A 198 1.55 14.88 3.41
N ALA A 199 1.14 15.46 4.53
CA ALA A 199 0.34 14.74 5.51
C ALA A 199 -1.02 14.35 4.90
N GLY A 200 -1.46 13.12 5.15
CA GLY A 200 -2.71 12.57 4.63
C GLY A 200 -2.66 12.17 3.15
N PHE A 201 -1.47 12.03 2.54
CA PHE A 201 -1.37 11.62 1.14
C PHE A 201 -2.04 10.26 0.93
N THR A 202 -2.66 10.06 -0.24
CA THR A 202 -3.20 8.76 -0.64
C THR A 202 -2.13 8.00 -1.41
N ALA A 203 -1.86 6.75 -1.03
CA ALA A 203 -0.93 5.92 -1.79
C ALA A 203 -1.46 5.68 -3.20
N GLY A 204 -0.64 6.00 -4.21
CA GLY A 204 -0.93 5.68 -5.60
C GLY A 204 -0.46 4.28 -5.98
N THR A 205 -0.75 3.87 -7.22
CA THR A 205 -0.37 2.57 -7.80
C THR A 205 1.12 2.24 -7.62
N GLY A 206 2.00 3.22 -7.79
CA GLY A 206 3.44 3.06 -7.58
C GLY A 206 3.81 2.66 -6.15
N VAL A 207 3.18 3.28 -5.14
CA VAL A 207 3.41 2.94 -3.73
C VAL A 207 2.87 1.55 -3.40
N HIS A 208 1.70 1.19 -3.94
CA HIS A 208 1.15 -0.17 -3.79
C HIS A 208 2.05 -1.22 -4.43
N ALA A 209 2.56 -0.98 -5.65
CA ALA A 209 3.49 -1.87 -6.33
C ALA A 209 4.78 -2.08 -5.52
N MET A 210 5.40 -0.99 -5.03
CA MET A 210 6.58 -1.06 -4.19
C MET A 210 6.36 -1.86 -2.90
N ARG A 211 5.22 -1.68 -2.23
CA ARG A 211 4.84 -2.48 -1.05
C ARG A 211 4.59 -3.93 -1.42
N GLY A 212 3.98 -4.19 -2.57
CA GLY A 212 3.77 -5.53 -3.09
C GLY A 212 5.09 -6.26 -3.33
N TRP A 213 6.05 -5.63 -4.01
CA TRP A 213 7.39 -6.23 -4.24
C TRP A 213 8.13 -6.49 -2.93
N ALA A 214 8.06 -5.56 -1.96
CA ALA A 214 8.66 -5.79 -0.65
C ALA A 214 8.00 -6.97 0.07
N ALA A 215 6.66 -6.98 0.16
CA ALA A 215 5.92 -8.03 0.85
C ALA A 215 6.04 -9.40 0.17
N ALA A 216 6.17 -9.45 -1.16
CA ALA A 216 6.35 -10.69 -1.92
C ALA A 216 7.63 -11.46 -1.55
N VAL A 217 8.66 -10.76 -1.05
CA VAL A 217 9.90 -11.38 -0.53
C VAL A 217 9.93 -11.46 0.99
N GLY A 218 8.82 -11.14 1.67
CA GLY A 218 8.74 -11.10 3.14
C GLY A 218 9.33 -9.83 3.77
N GLY A 219 9.58 -8.81 2.97
CA GLY A 219 10.08 -7.51 3.42
C GLY A 219 8.97 -6.50 3.74
N VAL A 220 9.40 -5.33 4.18
CA VAL A 220 8.52 -4.19 4.49
C VAL A 220 9.01 -2.93 3.80
N LEU A 221 8.08 -2.02 3.51
CA LEU A 221 8.38 -0.73 2.90
C LEU A 221 7.61 0.40 3.56
N VAL A 222 8.33 1.48 3.86
CA VAL A 222 7.80 2.72 4.41
C VAL A 222 8.06 3.86 3.43
N VAL A 223 7.05 4.70 3.26
CA VAL A 223 7.17 5.99 2.57
C VAL A 223 6.87 7.06 3.60
N ARG A 224 7.79 8.01 3.77
CA ARG A 224 7.66 9.09 4.74
C ARG A 224 8.27 10.38 4.21
N ARG A 225 7.97 11.48 4.89
CA ARG A 225 8.64 12.75 4.64
C ARG A 225 10.12 12.64 5.03
N GLY A 226 10.99 12.95 4.08
CA GLY A 226 12.42 13.20 4.28
C GLY A 226 12.67 14.65 4.69
N LEU A 227 13.89 14.93 5.14
CA LEU A 227 14.34 16.27 5.49
C LEU A 227 15.55 16.65 4.60
N PRO A 228 15.34 17.35 3.47
CA PRO A 228 14.07 17.63 2.78
C PRO A 228 13.51 16.41 2.00
N GLY A 229 12.39 16.59 1.30
CA GLY A 229 11.85 15.65 0.30
C GLY A 229 11.13 14.41 0.82
N THR A 230 11.18 13.33 0.05
CA THR A 230 10.58 12.03 0.39
C THR A 230 11.67 11.02 0.71
N LEU A 231 11.39 10.11 1.65
CA LEU A 231 12.17 8.91 1.89
C LEU A 231 11.29 7.68 1.65
N VAL A 232 11.71 6.86 0.69
CA VAL A 232 11.24 5.48 0.51
C VAL A 232 12.30 4.56 1.11
N GLU A 233 11.92 3.75 2.08
CA GLU A 233 12.83 2.84 2.79
C GLU A 233 12.23 1.45 2.80
N ALA A 234 12.96 0.48 2.27
CA ALA A 234 12.59 -0.92 2.23
C ALA A 234 13.60 -1.76 3.02
N MET A 235 13.08 -2.68 3.83
CA MET A 235 13.87 -3.71 4.50
C MET A 235 13.44 -5.05 3.93
N LEU A 236 14.32 -5.67 3.14
CA LEU A 236 14.06 -6.95 2.48
C LEU A 236 14.93 -8.01 3.14
N PRO A 237 14.38 -9.15 3.58
CA PRO A 237 15.22 -10.21 4.13
C PRO A 237 16.15 -10.74 3.04
N LEU A 238 17.42 -10.98 3.36
CA LEU A 238 18.41 -11.50 2.41
C LEU A 238 18.04 -12.91 1.92
N VAL A 239 17.31 -13.66 2.75
CA VAL A 239 16.68 -14.93 2.42
C VAL A 239 15.16 -14.72 2.42
N PRO A 240 14.46 -14.94 1.30
CA PRO A 240 13.01 -14.77 1.25
C PRO A 240 12.31 -15.66 2.27
N ALA A 241 11.27 -15.14 2.91
CA ALA A 241 10.38 -15.99 3.70
C ALA A 241 9.62 -16.94 2.75
N PRO A 242 9.45 -18.24 3.08
CA PRO A 242 8.61 -19.12 2.29
C PRO A 242 7.19 -18.55 2.26
N VAL A 243 6.66 -18.29 1.06
CA VAL A 243 5.24 -17.95 0.88
C VAL A 243 4.45 -19.20 1.24
N VAL A 244 3.89 -19.25 2.45
CA VAL A 244 2.97 -20.32 2.84
C VAL A 244 1.65 -20.02 2.14
N PRO A 245 1.24 -20.78 1.10
CA PRO A 245 -0.10 -20.60 0.56
C PRO A 245 -1.09 -20.92 1.68
N ALA A 246 -2.07 -20.03 1.88
CA ALA A 246 -3.14 -20.26 2.83
C ALA A 246 -3.78 -21.63 2.52
N GLN A 247 -3.53 -22.60 3.41
CA GLN A 247 -4.18 -23.90 3.30
C GLN A 247 -5.68 -23.64 3.44
N ARG A 248 -6.45 -23.98 2.40
CA ARG A 248 -7.90 -24.07 2.54
C ARG A 248 -8.16 -25.20 3.52
N THR A 249 -8.55 -24.87 4.74
CA THR A 249 -9.14 -25.85 5.64
C THR A 249 -10.36 -26.44 4.92
N PRO A 250 -10.45 -27.76 4.71
CA PRO A 250 -11.70 -28.37 4.28
C PRO A 250 -12.75 -28.05 5.34
N VAL A 251 -13.88 -27.50 4.91
CA VAL A 251 -15.08 -27.44 5.75
C VAL A 251 -15.72 -28.82 5.58
N ASP A 252 -15.60 -29.66 6.59
CA ASP A 252 -16.38 -30.89 6.73
C ASP A 252 -17.84 -30.57 7.10
#